data_AF-A0AAJ0GK87-F1
#
_entry.id   AF-A0AAJ0GK87-F1
#
_cell.length_a   1.000
_cell.length_b   1.000
_cell.length_c   1.000
_cell.angle_alpha   90.00
_cell.angle_beta   90.00
_cell.angle_gamma   90.00
#
_symmetry.space_group_name_H-M   'P 1'
#
loop_
_entity.id
_entity.type
_entity.pdbx_description
1 polymer ?
#
loop_
_entity_poly.entity_id
_entity_poly.type
_entity_poly.pdbx_seq_one_letter_code
_entity_poly.pdbx_strand_id
1 'polypeptide(L)'
;MDRKIEFPSDTWQSQWINRTYNPLRGYLLIASYTLSLSIICLGITGFFTIRRSTKQLLGEPASIFASMHKKVLRVTRGHFYVAIAYLLHVIIMALVDGIISFVVLKHDATAHPDAWNTALLLELAIGCLLLLGLFIAAFTLFPLLQMLAVTHFLLRFSKHRNLDAFIPEARFFTTHVAQLWCMLSFFVEAWWAPSASNSIRRYVVIQACFGSGLAWLEASYAFNFHSDKIEQEDLESTNEGVRAVLAMFGKTLRAVHAEKSDLPTYDDTPKMQQSLLVAEKA
;
A
#
# COMPACT_ATOMS: atom_id res chain seq x y z
N MET A 1 22.76 -20.53 18.70
CA MET A 1 23.67 -19.59 17.99
C MET A 1 24.46 -18.84 19.04
N ASP A 2 25.73 -19.21 19.26
CA ASP A 2 26.61 -18.47 20.18
C ASP A 2 27.67 -17.62 19.45
N ARG A 3 27.81 -17.80 18.12
CA ARG A 3 28.73 -17.00 17.30
C ARG A 3 28.07 -15.66 16.97
N LYS A 4 28.53 -14.61 17.65
CA LYS A 4 28.15 -13.22 17.35
C LYS A 4 28.90 -12.79 16.10
N ILE A 5 28.18 -12.58 15.01
CA ILE A 5 28.73 -11.89 13.83
C ILE A 5 28.82 -10.41 14.22
N GLU A 6 30.03 -9.94 14.49
CA GLU A 6 30.26 -8.57 14.92
C GLU A 6 30.27 -7.63 13.71
N PHE A 7 29.42 -6.61 13.75
CA PHE A 7 29.52 -5.48 12.84
C PHE A 7 30.72 -4.63 13.28
N PRO A 8 31.54 -4.11 12.36
CA PRO A 8 32.55 -3.12 12.71
C PRO A 8 31.83 -1.88 13.28
N SER A 9 32.02 -1.61 14.57
CA SER A 9 31.18 -0.71 15.37
C SER A 9 31.16 0.74 14.87
N ASP A 10 32.21 1.19 14.18
CA ASP A 10 32.39 2.58 13.74
C ASP A 10 32.16 2.83 12.24
N THR A 11 31.60 1.85 11.53
CA THR A 11 31.34 1.98 10.09
C THR A 11 29.98 2.60 9.80
N TRP A 12 29.86 3.32 8.66
CA TRP A 12 28.57 3.90 8.24
C TRP A 12 27.50 2.82 8.03
N GLN A 13 27.89 1.59 7.68
CA GLN A 13 27.01 0.43 7.55
C GLN A 13 26.37 0.06 8.89
N SER A 14 27.18 -0.03 9.96
CA SER A 14 26.69 -0.28 11.31
C SER A 14 25.75 0.84 11.76
N GLN A 15 26.13 2.10 11.51
CA GLN A 15 25.30 3.25 11.84
C GLN A 15 24.00 3.30 11.01
N TRP A 16 24.02 2.87 9.75
CA TRP A 16 22.84 2.78 8.88
C TRP A 16 21.86 1.76 9.42
N ILE A 17 22.35 0.54 9.68
CA ILE A 17 21.54 -0.55 10.25
C ILE A 17 20.98 -0.08 11.58
N ASN A 18 21.77 0.49 12.48
CA ASN A 18 21.30 0.97 13.77
C ASN A 18 20.44 2.24 13.73
N ARG A 19 20.19 2.81 12.53
CA ARG A 19 19.47 4.08 12.33
C ARG A 19 20.09 5.27 13.08
N THR A 20 21.40 5.22 13.33
CA THR A 20 22.19 6.30 13.98
C THR A 20 23.01 7.11 12.97
N TYR A 21 23.03 6.72 11.69
CA TYR A 21 23.77 7.44 10.65
C TYR A 21 23.15 8.82 10.37
N ASN A 22 23.89 9.89 10.68
CA ASN A 22 23.38 11.26 10.59
C ASN A 22 22.85 11.66 9.19
N PRO A 23 23.53 11.33 8.08
CA PRO A 23 22.99 11.63 6.74
C PRO A 23 21.66 10.92 6.46
N LEU A 24 21.53 9.65 6.87
CA LEU A 24 20.26 8.92 6.76
C LEU A 24 19.17 9.62 7.57
N ARG A 25 19.45 9.99 8.82
CA ARG A 25 18.48 10.71 9.66
C ARG A 25 18.01 12.02 9.04
N GLY A 26 18.92 12.79 8.45
CA GLY A 26 18.58 14.02 7.71
C GLY A 26 17.65 13.75 6.53
N TYR A 27 17.96 12.74 5.71
CA TYR A 27 17.11 12.30 4.60
C TYR A 27 15.72 11.85 5.07
N LEU A 28 15.65 11.02 6.12
CA LEU A 28 14.39 10.51 6.66
C LEU A 28 13.49 11.63 7.18
N LEU A 29 14.06 12.63 7.85
CA LEU A 29 13.30 13.80 8.30
C LEU A 29 12.74 14.59 7.11
N ILE A 30 13.56 14.87 6.10
CA ILE A 30 13.10 15.58 4.89
C ILE A 30 11.97 14.80 4.21
N ALA A 31 12.17 13.50 3.96
CA ALA A 31 11.15 12.65 3.35
C ALA A 31 9.85 12.63 4.18
N SER A 32 9.94 12.43 5.49
CA SER A 32 8.79 12.49 6.40
C SER A 32 8.03 13.80 6.29
N TYR A 33 8.72 14.93 6.41
CA TYR A 33 8.06 16.23 6.41
C TYR A 33 7.45 16.56 5.05
N THR A 34 8.17 16.30 3.95
CA THR A 34 7.66 16.55 2.60
C THR A 34 6.43 15.70 2.29
N LEU A 35 6.45 14.40 2.60
CA LEU A 35 5.31 13.52 2.35
C LEU A 35 4.12 13.84 3.25
N SER A 36 4.36 14.14 4.54
CA SER A 36 3.30 14.51 5.47
C SER A 36 2.65 15.84 5.09
N LEU A 37 3.46 16.84 4.71
CA LEU A 37 2.96 18.12 4.21
C LEU A 37 2.13 17.94 2.93
N SER A 38 2.58 17.08 2.03
CA SER A 38 1.84 16.74 0.81
C SER A 38 0.46 16.15 1.14
N ILE A 39 0.37 15.24 2.11
CA ILE A 39 -0.93 14.69 2.59
C ILE A 39 -1.81 15.80 3.15
N ILE A 40 -1.26 16.69 3.99
CA ILE A 40 -2.03 17.77 4.61
C ILE A 40 -2.59 18.71 3.54
N CYS A 41 -1.76 19.13 2.58
CA CYS A 41 -2.17 20.00 1.48
C CYS A 41 -3.26 19.35 0.61
N LEU A 42 -3.08 18.07 0.25
CA LEU A 42 -4.08 17.30 -0.50
C LEU A 42 -5.37 17.12 0.29
N GLY A 43 -5.28 16.82 1.59
CA GLY A 43 -6.42 16.65 2.48
C GLY A 43 -7.24 17.94 2.66
N ILE A 44 -6.56 19.08 2.84
CA ILE A 44 -7.20 20.40 2.90
C ILE A 44 -7.88 20.70 1.56
N THR A 45 -7.19 20.48 0.44
CA THR A 45 -7.74 20.70 -0.90
C THR A 45 -8.97 19.81 -1.14
N GLY A 46 -8.90 18.55 -0.74
CA GLY A 46 -10.00 17.59 -0.79
C GLY A 46 -11.19 18.04 0.03
N PHE A 47 -10.97 18.45 1.28
CA PHE A 47 -12.02 18.94 2.17
C PHE A 47 -12.75 20.15 1.59
N PHE A 48 -12.01 21.17 1.12
CA PHE A 48 -12.62 22.35 0.50
C PHE A 48 -13.36 22.02 -0.80
N THR A 49 -12.81 21.11 -1.60
CA THR A 49 -13.42 20.65 -2.84
C THR A 49 -14.76 19.96 -2.56
N ILE A 50 -14.77 18.99 -1.63
CA ILE A 50 -15.99 18.28 -1.23
C ILE A 50 -17.01 19.27 -0.67
N ARG A 51 -16.62 20.13 0.28
CA ARG A 51 -17.53 21.10 0.90
C ARG A 51 -18.15 22.08 -0.11
N ARG A 52 -17.36 22.55 -1.09
CA ARG A 52 -17.85 23.46 -2.13
C ARG A 52 -18.79 22.73 -3.09
N SER A 53 -18.46 21.49 -3.48
CA SER A 53 -19.29 20.69 -4.36
C SER A 53 -20.60 20.25 -3.70
N THR A 54 -20.61 19.89 -2.42
CA THR A 54 -21.85 19.61 -1.67
C THR A 54 -22.78 20.81 -1.64
N LYS A 55 -22.25 22.03 -1.42
CA LYS A 55 -23.07 23.26 -1.47
C LYS A 55 -23.66 23.51 -2.86
N GLN A 56 -22.94 23.18 -3.93
CA GLN A 56 -23.40 23.35 -5.31
C GLN A 56 -24.43 22.30 -5.73
N LEU A 57 -24.28 21.07 -5.26
CA LEU A 57 -25.22 19.96 -5.50
C LEU A 57 -26.62 20.20 -4.91
N LEU A 58 -26.72 20.97 -3.82
CA LEU A 58 -27.99 21.40 -3.25
C LEU A 58 -28.74 22.40 -4.14
N GLY A 59 -28.08 22.99 -5.15
CA GLY A 59 -28.67 23.94 -6.09
C GLY A 59 -29.00 23.34 -7.47
N GLU A 60 -28.04 22.64 -8.11
CA GLU A 60 -28.20 22.05 -9.45
C GLU A 60 -27.57 20.64 -9.51
N PRO A 61 -28.37 19.56 -9.54
CA PRO A 61 -27.88 18.22 -9.18
C PRO A 61 -27.14 17.44 -10.29
N ALA A 62 -27.54 17.55 -11.56
CA ALA A 62 -27.11 16.58 -12.59
C ALA A 62 -25.74 16.90 -13.25
N SER A 63 -25.51 18.13 -13.72
CA SER A 63 -24.25 18.53 -14.38
C SER A 63 -23.09 18.73 -13.41
N ILE A 64 -23.40 19.07 -12.15
CA ILE A 64 -22.42 19.35 -11.09
C ILE A 64 -21.85 18.06 -10.49
N PHE A 65 -22.61 16.97 -10.49
CA PHE A 65 -22.18 15.68 -9.95
C PHE A 65 -20.98 15.10 -10.72
N ALA A 66 -21.00 15.10 -12.06
CA ALA A 66 -19.89 14.62 -12.87
C ALA A 66 -18.60 15.45 -12.68
N SER A 67 -18.73 16.78 -12.54
CA SER A 67 -17.61 17.68 -12.25
C SER A 67 -17.03 17.45 -10.84
N MET A 68 -17.89 17.21 -9.85
CA MET A 68 -17.48 16.84 -8.49
C MET A 68 -16.74 15.51 -8.47
N HIS A 69 -17.26 14.49 -9.16
CA HIS A 69 -16.64 13.16 -9.22
C HIS A 69 -15.20 13.25 -9.76
N LYS A 70 -14.98 13.99 -10.85
CA LYS A 70 -13.64 14.20 -11.43
C LYS A 70 -12.68 14.91 -10.47
N LYS A 71 -13.16 15.89 -9.70
CA LYS A 71 -12.32 16.63 -8.73
C LYS A 71 -11.94 15.77 -7.53
N VAL A 72 -12.89 15.00 -6.98
CA VAL A 72 -12.63 14.05 -5.89
C VAL A 72 -11.65 12.97 -6.34
N LEU A 73 -11.83 12.44 -7.55
CA LEU A 73 -10.94 11.46 -8.16
C LEU A 73 -9.49 11.97 -8.29
N ARG A 74 -9.31 13.24 -8.68
CA ARG A 74 -7.97 13.85 -8.75
C ARG A 74 -7.30 13.89 -7.38
N VAL A 75 -8.05 14.23 -6.33
CA VAL A 75 -7.53 14.28 -4.96
C VAL A 75 -7.17 12.89 -4.46
N THR A 76 -8.04 11.89 -4.64
CA THR A 76 -7.76 10.51 -4.20
C THR A 76 -6.58 9.89 -4.95
N ARG A 77 -6.42 10.17 -6.24
CA ARG A 77 -5.20 9.79 -6.99
C ARG A 77 -3.93 10.47 -6.45
N GLY A 78 -4.03 11.73 -6.03
CA GLY A 78 -2.94 12.42 -5.33
C GLY A 78 -2.52 11.69 -4.05
N HIS A 79 -3.49 11.34 -3.21
CA HIS A 79 -3.23 10.54 -1.99
C HIS A 79 -2.62 9.17 -2.30
N PHE A 80 -3.09 8.52 -3.36
CA PHE A 80 -2.53 7.24 -3.84
C PHE A 80 -1.05 7.37 -4.22
N TYR A 81 -0.65 8.40 -4.98
CA TYR A 81 0.76 8.60 -5.34
C TYR A 81 1.65 8.89 -4.12
N VAL A 82 1.13 9.63 -3.14
CA VAL A 82 1.87 9.86 -1.89
C VAL A 82 2.03 8.55 -1.10
N ALA A 83 1.00 7.70 -1.08
CA ALA A 83 1.09 6.36 -0.47
C ALA A 83 2.16 5.48 -1.16
N ILE A 84 2.21 5.48 -2.50
CA ILE A 84 3.29 4.81 -3.26
C ILE A 84 4.66 5.37 -2.88
N ALA A 85 4.79 6.70 -2.76
CA ALA A 85 6.06 7.31 -2.40
C ALA A 85 6.56 6.83 -1.03
N TYR A 86 5.68 6.73 -0.01
CA TYR A 86 6.04 6.12 1.27
C TYR A 86 6.53 4.68 1.11
N LEU A 87 5.80 3.88 0.34
CA LEU A 87 6.14 2.48 0.11
C LEU A 87 7.50 2.33 -0.59
N LEU A 88 7.80 3.17 -1.57
CA LEU A 88 9.08 3.15 -2.29
C LEU A 88 10.26 3.42 -1.35
N HIS A 89 10.11 4.35 -0.40
CA HIS A 89 11.15 4.61 0.61
C HIS A 89 11.40 3.39 1.50
N VAL A 90 10.33 2.65 1.88
CA VAL A 90 10.47 1.39 2.64
C VAL A 90 11.29 0.38 1.83
N ILE A 91 10.97 0.19 0.55
CA ILE A 91 11.67 -0.75 -0.32
C ILE A 91 13.15 -0.37 -0.44
N ILE A 92 13.45 0.93 -0.67
CA ILE A 92 14.84 1.41 -0.77
C ILE A 92 15.61 1.11 0.51
N MET A 93 15.05 1.41 1.69
CA MET A 93 15.70 1.12 2.97
C MET A 93 15.94 -0.38 3.16
N ALA A 94 14.93 -1.21 2.90
CA ALA A 94 15.04 -2.65 3.01
C ALA A 94 16.09 -3.25 2.06
N LEU A 95 16.21 -2.72 0.84
CA LEU A 95 17.24 -3.13 -0.12
C LEU A 95 18.65 -2.78 0.38
N VAL A 96 18.85 -1.56 0.89
CA VAL A 96 20.16 -1.15 1.42
C VAL A 96 20.53 -1.99 2.65
N ASP A 97 19.58 -2.25 3.54
CA ASP A 97 19.78 -3.14 4.69
C ASP A 97 20.19 -4.56 4.25
N GLY A 98 19.54 -5.09 3.21
CA GLY A 98 19.88 -6.39 2.61
C GLY A 98 21.29 -6.42 2.01
N ILE A 99 21.68 -5.37 1.28
CA ILE A 99 23.03 -5.23 0.70
C ILE A 99 24.08 -5.19 1.81
N ILE A 100 23.87 -4.37 2.85
CA ILE A 100 24.79 -4.29 3.99
C ILE A 100 24.92 -5.65 4.67
N SER A 101 23.81 -6.33 4.92
CA SER A 101 23.79 -7.66 5.55
C SER A 101 24.57 -8.69 4.73
N PHE A 102 24.40 -8.68 3.41
CA PHE A 102 25.14 -9.57 2.51
C PHE A 102 26.65 -9.30 2.52
N VAL A 103 27.05 -8.03 2.50
CA VAL A 103 28.46 -7.62 2.56
C VAL A 103 29.10 -8.09 3.87
N VAL A 104 28.41 -7.96 5.00
CA VAL A 104 28.90 -8.40 6.31
C VAL A 104 29.06 -9.92 6.37
N LEU A 105 28.08 -10.67 5.87
CA LEU A 105 28.19 -12.14 5.80
C LEU A 105 29.35 -12.57 4.90
N LYS A 106 29.52 -11.92 3.74
CA LYS A 106 30.63 -12.21 2.83
C LYS A 106 31.98 -11.94 3.48
N HIS A 107 32.14 -10.81 4.17
CA HIS A 107 33.37 -10.48 4.88
C HIS A 107 33.68 -11.50 5.98
N ASP A 108 32.68 -11.89 6.77
CA ASP A 108 32.85 -12.91 7.80
C ASP A 108 33.25 -14.28 7.23
N ALA A 109 32.63 -14.70 6.13
CA ALA A 109 32.97 -15.93 5.44
C ALA A 109 34.41 -15.95 4.92
N THR A 110 34.91 -14.82 4.43
CA THR A 110 36.30 -14.69 3.99
C THR A 110 37.31 -14.65 5.14
N ALA A 111 36.94 -14.04 6.27
CA ALA A 111 37.84 -13.89 7.42
C ALA A 111 37.93 -15.16 8.27
N HIS A 112 36.86 -15.97 8.31
CA HIS A 112 36.75 -17.15 9.17
C HIS A 112 36.24 -18.35 8.37
N PRO A 113 36.98 -18.85 7.35
CA PRO A 113 36.49 -19.90 6.46
C PRO A 113 36.12 -21.19 7.20
N ASP A 114 36.89 -21.54 8.24
CA ASP A 114 36.68 -22.77 9.02
C ASP A 114 35.40 -22.73 9.88
N ALA A 115 34.88 -21.54 10.15
CA ALA A 115 33.63 -21.38 10.91
C ALA A 115 32.38 -21.64 10.05
N TRP A 116 32.50 -21.60 8.72
CA TRP A 116 31.39 -21.79 7.77
C TRP A 116 31.27 -23.25 7.35
N ASN A 117 31.02 -24.13 8.32
CA ASN A 117 30.84 -25.56 8.06
C ASN A 117 29.42 -25.90 7.54
N THR A 118 29.26 -27.11 7.00
CA THR A 118 27.97 -27.58 6.45
C THR A 118 26.84 -27.56 7.47
N ALA A 119 27.13 -27.82 8.74
CA ALA A 119 26.13 -27.79 9.82
C ALA A 119 25.58 -26.37 10.04
N LEU A 120 26.45 -25.36 10.10
CA LEU A 120 26.07 -23.96 10.22
C LEU A 120 25.26 -23.49 9.00
N LEU A 121 25.68 -23.88 7.79
CA LEU A 121 24.95 -23.56 6.55
C LEU A 121 23.55 -24.18 6.55
N LEU A 122 23.41 -25.42 7.04
CA LEU A 122 22.11 -26.09 7.16
C LEU A 122 21.21 -25.42 8.21
N GLU A 123 21.76 -25.08 9.38
CA GLU A 123 21.01 -24.34 10.41
C GLU A 123 20.55 -22.97 9.91
N LEU A 124 21.41 -22.26 9.17
CA LEU A 124 21.08 -20.95 8.59
C LEU A 124 20.01 -21.08 7.51
N ALA A 125 20.07 -22.12 6.67
CA ALA A 125 19.03 -22.43 5.70
C ALA A 125 17.67 -22.73 6.36
N ILE A 126 17.67 -23.54 7.43
CA ILE A 126 16.44 -23.82 8.21
C ILE A 126 15.91 -22.53 8.84
N GLY A 127 16.78 -21.71 9.44
CA GLY A 127 16.41 -20.40 10.00
C GLY A 127 15.80 -19.47 8.95
N CYS A 128 16.38 -19.41 7.75
CA CYS A 128 15.84 -18.65 6.63
C CYS A 128 14.48 -19.18 6.18
N LEU A 129 14.27 -20.49 6.10
CA LEU A 129 12.99 -21.09 5.74
C LEU A 129 11.91 -20.82 6.80
N LEU A 130 12.24 -20.92 8.08
CA LEU A 130 11.31 -20.61 9.18
C LEU A 130 10.93 -19.13 9.18
N LEU A 131 11.91 -18.24 9.01
CA LEU A 131 11.66 -16.81 8.88
C LEU A 131 10.82 -16.50 7.63
N LEU A 132 11.12 -17.13 6.49
CA LEU A 132 10.33 -16.99 5.27
C LEU A 132 8.89 -17.46 5.47
N GLY A 133 8.67 -18.60 6.14
CA GLY A 133 7.32 -19.08 6.46
C GLY A 133 6.56 -18.11 7.36
N LEU A 134 7.22 -17.59 8.40
CA LEU A 134 6.67 -16.55 9.28
C LEU A 134 6.36 -15.26 8.50
N PHE A 135 7.22 -14.88 7.55
CA PHE A 135 7.05 -13.72 6.68
C PHE A 135 5.85 -13.90 5.75
N ILE A 136 5.74 -15.03 5.05
CA ILE A 136 4.60 -15.33 4.19
C ILE A 136 3.31 -15.30 5.02
N ALA A 137 3.31 -15.91 6.20
CA ALA A 137 2.14 -15.91 7.08
C ALA A 137 1.75 -14.48 7.50
N ALA A 138 2.69 -13.66 7.98
CA ALA A 138 2.41 -12.28 8.38
C ALA A 138 1.96 -11.40 7.19
N PHE A 139 2.59 -11.57 6.03
CA PHE A 139 2.34 -10.80 4.82
C PHE A 139 1.00 -11.17 4.16
N THR A 140 0.52 -12.40 4.32
CA THR A 140 -0.73 -12.88 3.69
C THR A 140 -1.90 -12.89 4.65
N LEU A 141 -1.74 -13.47 5.83
CA LEU A 141 -2.82 -13.69 6.78
C LEU A 141 -3.29 -12.37 7.39
N PHE A 142 -2.38 -11.46 7.73
CA PHE A 142 -2.73 -10.21 8.38
C PHE A 142 -3.54 -9.28 7.45
N PRO A 143 -3.14 -9.02 6.20
CA PRO A 143 -3.96 -8.23 5.29
C PRO A 143 -5.28 -8.92 4.91
N LEU A 144 -5.26 -10.25 4.74
CA LEU A 144 -6.48 -11.02 4.48
C LEU A 144 -7.51 -10.85 5.61
N LEU A 145 -7.07 -11.02 6.87
CA LEU A 145 -7.94 -10.84 8.04
C LEU A 145 -8.47 -9.41 8.15
N GLN A 146 -7.66 -8.41 7.82
CA GLN A 146 -8.11 -7.01 7.79
C GLN A 146 -9.20 -6.78 6.74
N MET A 147 -8.98 -7.26 5.51
CA MET A 147 -9.96 -7.13 4.43
C MET A 147 -11.25 -7.86 4.81
N LEU A 148 -11.16 -9.10 5.31
CA LEU A 148 -12.30 -9.87 5.81
C LEU A 148 -13.09 -9.14 6.90
N ALA A 149 -12.38 -8.59 7.90
CA ALA A 149 -13.01 -7.87 9.01
C ALA A 149 -13.71 -6.60 8.52
N VAL A 150 -13.04 -5.77 7.72
CA VAL A 150 -13.62 -4.54 7.17
C VAL A 150 -14.83 -4.87 6.30
N THR A 151 -14.71 -5.85 5.41
CA THR A 151 -15.82 -6.33 4.58
C THR A 151 -17.00 -6.81 5.43
N HIS A 152 -16.76 -7.57 6.50
CA HIS A 152 -17.80 -8.02 7.40
C HIS A 152 -18.53 -6.85 8.07
N PHE A 153 -17.79 -5.85 8.55
CA PHE A 153 -18.37 -4.64 9.13
C PHE A 153 -19.20 -3.88 8.09
N LEU A 154 -18.64 -3.64 6.90
CA LEU A 154 -19.33 -2.95 5.81
C LEU A 154 -20.65 -3.64 5.43
N LEU A 155 -20.66 -4.96 5.28
CA LEU A 155 -21.87 -5.74 5.00
C LEU A 155 -22.94 -5.62 6.09
N ARG A 156 -22.52 -5.60 7.36
CA ARG A 156 -23.44 -5.43 8.48
C ARG A 156 -24.12 -4.06 8.46
N PHE A 157 -23.42 -3.02 8.01
CA PHE A 157 -23.98 -1.67 7.84
C PHE A 157 -24.72 -1.48 6.49
N SER A 158 -24.36 -2.25 5.46
CA SER A 158 -24.90 -2.15 4.09
C SER A 158 -26.28 -2.80 3.90
N LYS A 159 -26.77 -3.62 4.83
CA LYS A 159 -28.11 -4.27 4.77
C LYS A 159 -29.30 -3.32 4.49
N HIS A 160 -29.08 -2.01 4.45
CA HIS A 160 -30.09 -0.99 4.19
C HIS A 160 -29.78 -0.04 3.01
N ARG A 161 -28.76 -0.27 2.16
CA ARG A 161 -28.39 0.68 1.08
C ARG A 161 -27.86 0.02 -0.21
N ASN A 162 -28.15 0.63 -1.37
CA ASN A 162 -27.62 0.27 -2.69
C ASN A 162 -26.09 0.41 -2.77
N LEU A 163 -25.43 -0.55 -3.44
CA LEU A 163 -23.96 -0.63 -3.58
C LEU A 163 -23.35 0.46 -4.47
N ASP A 164 -24.05 0.94 -5.50
CA ASP A 164 -23.52 1.95 -6.43
C ASP A 164 -23.26 3.30 -5.73
N ALA A 165 -24.09 3.63 -4.74
CA ALA A 165 -23.88 4.80 -3.89
C ALA A 165 -22.62 4.68 -3.01
N PHE A 166 -22.08 3.47 -2.86
CA PHE A 166 -20.96 3.16 -1.98
C PHE A 166 -19.59 3.23 -2.68
N ILE A 167 -19.52 3.24 -4.03
CA ILE A 167 -18.25 3.23 -4.77
C ILE A 167 -17.36 4.45 -4.44
N PRO A 168 -17.86 5.70 -4.37
CA PRO A 168 -17.05 6.85 -4.00
C PRO A 168 -16.56 6.80 -2.54
N GLU A 169 -17.39 6.28 -1.63
CA GLU A 169 -17.05 6.10 -0.22
C GLU A 169 -15.99 5.00 -0.04
N ALA A 170 -16.14 3.87 -0.74
CA ALA A 170 -15.19 2.78 -0.77
C ALA A 170 -13.84 3.22 -1.38
N ARG A 171 -13.85 3.98 -2.47
CA ARG A 171 -12.64 4.59 -3.04
C ARG A 171 -11.92 5.46 -2.03
N PHE A 172 -12.64 6.38 -1.39
CA PHE A 172 -12.05 7.28 -0.41
C PHE A 172 -11.46 6.50 0.77
N PHE A 173 -12.22 5.56 1.33
CA PHE A 173 -11.80 4.73 2.45
C PHE A 173 -10.57 3.89 2.12
N THR A 174 -10.60 3.10 1.04
CA THR A 174 -9.48 2.23 0.63
C THR A 174 -8.21 3.04 0.38
N THR A 175 -8.31 4.21 -0.26
CA THR A 175 -7.16 5.09 -0.51
C THR A 175 -6.52 5.60 0.79
N HIS A 176 -7.33 6.05 1.76
CA HIS A 176 -6.80 6.57 3.02
C HIS A 176 -6.23 5.47 3.90
N VAL A 177 -6.87 4.30 3.94
CA VAL A 177 -6.35 3.14 4.67
C VAL A 177 -5.02 2.69 4.07
N ALA A 178 -4.91 2.62 2.73
CA ALA A 178 -3.65 2.33 2.04
C ALA A 178 -2.55 3.33 2.43
N GLN A 179 -2.88 4.63 2.41
CA GLN A 179 -1.96 5.68 2.78
C GLN A 179 -1.48 5.54 4.24
N LEU A 180 -2.38 5.28 5.19
CA LEU A 180 -2.03 5.10 6.59
C LEU A 180 -1.08 3.91 6.80
N TRP A 181 -1.33 2.79 6.14
CA TRP A 181 -0.47 1.61 6.23
C TRP A 181 0.90 1.82 5.57
N CYS A 182 0.96 2.49 4.41
CA CYS A 182 2.23 2.80 3.77
C CYS A 182 3.06 3.79 4.62
N MET A 183 2.40 4.80 5.18
CA MET A 183 3.00 5.75 6.10
C MET A 183 3.50 5.06 7.37
N LEU A 184 2.71 4.18 7.97
CA LEU A 184 3.11 3.40 9.14
C LEU A 184 4.32 2.51 8.83
N SER A 185 4.30 1.81 7.69
CA SER A 185 5.43 0.98 7.24
C SER A 185 6.71 1.78 7.14
N PHE A 186 6.64 2.98 6.56
CA PHE A 186 7.76 3.90 6.48
C PHE A 186 8.27 4.31 7.86
N PHE A 187 7.40 4.73 8.77
CA PHE A 187 7.81 5.15 10.11
C PHE A 187 8.43 4.01 10.93
N VAL A 188 7.84 2.82 10.83
CA VAL A 188 8.36 1.61 11.49
C VAL A 188 9.76 1.28 10.94
N GLU A 189 9.96 1.27 9.62
CA GLU A 189 11.27 0.95 9.03
C GLU A 189 12.34 2.00 9.34
N ALA A 190 11.97 3.27 9.26
CA ALA A 190 12.91 4.39 9.36
C ALA A 190 13.35 4.68 10.81
N TRP A 191 12.50 4.49 11.82
CA TRP A 191 12.81 4.85 13.21
C TRP A 191 12.93 3.68 14.18
N TRP A 192 12.38 2.51 13.87
CA TRP A 192 12.62 1.34 14.72
C TRP A 192 13.98 0.76 14.34
N ALA A 193 14.92 0.58 15.28
CA ALA A 193 16.22 -0.02 14.97
C ALA A 193 16.12 -1.55 14.73
N PRO A 194 16.72 -2.10 13.65
CA PRO A 194 16.90 -3.54 13.38
C PRO A 194 17.63 -4.33 14.46
N SER A 195 18.48 -3.68 15.25
CA SER A 195 19.33 -4.30 16.28
C SER A 195 18.69 -4.40 17.67
N ALA A 196 17.43 -3.99 17.84
CA ALA A 196 16.72 -4.16 19.12
C ALA A 196 16.64 -5.65 19.50
N SER A 197 16.57 -5.94 20.80
CA SER A 197 16.70 -7.27 21.43
C SER A 197 15.74 -8.38 20.95
N ASN A 198 14.82 -8.09 20.02
CA ASN A 198 13.97 -9.05 19.32
C ASN A 198 13.80 -8.69 17.83
N SER A 199 14.88 -8.82 17.05
CA SER A 199 14.89 -8.56 15.59
C SER A 199 13.77 -9.27 14.83
N ILE A 200 13.45 -10.52 15.19
CA ILE A 200 12.36 -11.31 14.60
C ILE A 200 11.00 -10.60 14.72
N ARG A 201 10.66 -10.12 15.93
CA ARG A 201 9.36 -9.45 16.15
C ARG A 201 9.24 -8.18 15.32
N ARG A 202 10.33 -7.41 15.20
CA ARG A 202 10.36 -6.20 14.38
C ARG A 202 10.15 -6.52 12.90
N TYR A 203 10.84 -7.52 12.36
CA TYR A 203 10.63 -7.93 10.97
C TYR A 203 9.18 -8.38 10.71
N VAL A 204 8.57 -9.13 11.64
CA VAL A 204 7.15 -9.50 11.53
C VAL A 204 6.25 -8.26 11.47
N VAL A 205 6.49 -7.25 12.32
CA VAL A 205 5.67 -6.03 12.32
C VAL A 205 5.87 -5.22 11.03
N ILE A 206 7.11 -5.04 10.57
CA ILE A 206 7.41 -4.34 9.32
C ILE A 206 6.72 -5.03 8.14
N GLN A 207 6.84 -6.36 8.06
CA GLN A 207 6.23 -7.15 6.99
C GLN A 207 4.70 -7.12 7.04
N ALA A 208 4.11 -7.19 8.22
CA ALA A 208 2.67 -7.04 8.39
C ALA A 208 2.18 -5.65 7.94
N CYS A 209 2.89 -4.58 8.32
CA CYS A 209 2.56 -3.23 7.87
C CYS A 209 2.72 -3.08 6.35
N PHE A 210 3.82 -3.58 5.80
CA PHE A 210 4.14 -3.50 4.38
C PHE A 210 3.17 -4.30 3.52
N GLY A 211 2.86 -5.54 3.91
CA GLY A 211 1.85 -6.38 3.26
C GLY A 211 0.45 -5.78 3.32
N SER A 212 0.06 -5.20 4.46
CA SER A 212 -1.19 -4.45 4.58
C SER A 212 -1.20 -3.24 3.64
N GLY A 213 -0.10 -2.46 3.60
CA GLY A 213 0.04 -1.33 2.70
C GLY A 213 -0.15 -1.71 1.24
N LEU A 214 0.47 -2.82 0.80
CA LEU A 214 0.33 -3.34 -0.56
C LEU A 214 -1.10 -3.80 -0.87
N ALA A 215 -1.72 -4.60 0.00
CA ALA A 215 -3.09 -5.10 -0.23
C ALA A 215 -4.10 -3.94 -0.34
N TRP A 216 -3.98 -2.92 0.52
CA TRP A 216 -4.85 -1.75 0.46
C TRP A 216 -4.51 -0.83 -0.72
N LEU A 217 -3.25 -0.74 -1.14
CA LEU A 217 -2.86 -0.04 -2.36
C LEU A 217 -3.47 -0.70 -3.60
N GLU A 218 -3.47 -2.02 -3.67
CA GLU A 218 -4.09 -2.78 -4.77
C GLU A 218 -5.60 -2.55 -4.82
N ALA A 219 -6.28 -2.64 -3.67
CA ALA A 219 -7.69 -2.29 -3.56
C ALA A 219 -7.96 -0.84 -3.99
N SER A 220 -7.15 0.11 -3.51
CA SER A 220 -7.24 1.53 -3.86
C SER A 220 -7.00 1.77 -5.35
N TYR A 221 -6.06 1.05 -5.96
CA TYR A 221 -5.77 1.14 -7.40
C TYR A 221 -7.00 0.74 -8.21
N ALA A 222 -7.63 -0.39 -7.88
CA ALA A 222 -8.85 -0.85 -8.53
C ALA A 222 -9.97 0.23 -8.47
N PHE A 223 -10.23 0.80 -7.29
CA PHE A 223 -11.29 1.82 -7.15
C PHE A 223 -10.94 3.20 -7.74
N ASN A 224 -9.66 3.57 -7.84
CA ASN A 224 -9.23 4.87 -8.39
C ASN A 224 -9.03 4.87 -9.91
N PHE A 225 -8.76 3.71 -10.52
CA PHE A 225 -8.38 3.63 -11.93
C PHE A 225 -9.27 2.70 -12.75
N HIS A 226 -10.03 1.81 -12.11
CA HIS A 226 -10.91 0.86 -12.77
C HIS A 226 -12.36 0.90 -12.27
N SER A 227 -12.79 1.96 -11.58
CA SER A 227 -14.18 2.12 -11.13
C SER A 227 -15.19 2.00 -12.26
N ASP A 228 -14.87 2.52 -13.43
CA ASP A 228 -15.78 2.53 -14.58
C ASP A 228 -15.97 1.12 -15.16
N LYS A 229 -14.99 0.22 -14.94
CA LYS A 229 -15.10 -1.21 -15.27
C LYS A 229 -15.89 -1.98 -14.20
N ILE A 230 -15.83 -1.54 -12.95
CA ILE A 230 -16.65 -2.08 -11.85
C ILE A 230 -18.13 -1.73 -12.06
N GLU A 231 -18.43 -0.55 -12.61
CA GLU A 231 -19.80 -0.12 -12.96
C GLU A 231 -20.41 -0.90 -14.15
N GLN A 232 -19.59 -1.54 -15.00
CA GLN A 232 -20.05 -2.30 -16.17
C GLN A 232 -20.32 -3.78 -15.89
N GLU A 233 -19.71 -4.36 -14.85
CA GLU A 233 -20.17 -5.65 -14.33
C GLU A 233 -21.45 -5.39 -13.55
N ASP A 234 -22.61 -5.66 -14.15
CA ASP A 234 -23.91 -5.73 -13.46
C ASP A 234 -23.73 -6.68 -12.26
N LEU A 235 -23.46 -6.10 -11.09
CA LEU A 235 -23.31 -6.82 -9.85
C LEU A 235 -24.72 -7.18 -9.40
N GLU A 236 -25.28 -8.19 -10.05
CA GLU A 236 -26.52 -8.85 -9.64
C GLU A 236 -26.43 -9.02 -8.12
N SER A 237 -27.35 -8.34 -7.42
CA SER A 237 -27.38 -8.23 -5.97
C SER A 237 -27.53 -9.62 -5.36
N THR A 238 -26.42 -10.33 -5.22
CA THR A 238 -26.39 -11.66 -4.63
C THR A 238 -26.34 -11.42 -3.13
N ASN A 239 -27.48 -11.69 -2.50
CA ASN A 239 -27.72 -11.60 -1.07
C ASN A 239 -26.85 -12.60 -0.26
N GLU A 240 -25.52 -12.56 -0.35
CA GLU A 240 -24.71 -13.69 0.19
C GLU A 240 -23.36 -13.29 0.83
N GLY A 241 -23.41 -12.53 1.93
CA GLY A 241 -22.39 -12.54 2.98
C GLY A 241 -20.93 -12.24 2.56
N VAL A 242 -19.98 -12.61 3.43
CA VAL A 242 -18.53 -12.33 3.27
C VAL A 242 -17.96 -13.03 2.03
N ARG A 243 -18.53 -14.17 1.63
CA ARG A 243 -18.10 -14.97 0.48
C ARG A 243 -18.42 -14.30 -0.86
N ALA A 244 -19.59 -13.67 -1.00
CA ALA A 244 -19.94 -12.92 -2.20
C ALA A 244 -19.09 -11.65 -2.35
N VAL A 245 -18.73 -10.98 -1.25
CA VAL A 245 -17.86 -9.79 -1.33
C VAL A 245 -16.41 -10.16 -1.61
N LEU A 246 -15.88 -11.25 -1.05
CA LEU A 246 -14.59 -11.80 -1.47
C LEU A 246 -14.61 -12.24 -2.94
N ALA A 247 -15.72 -12.83 -3.39
CA ALA A 247 -15.91 -13.18 -4.79
C ALA A 247 -16.00 -11.92 -5.67
N MET A 248 -16.64 -10.84 -5.19
CA MET A 248 -16.67 -9.52 -5.83
C MET A 248 -15.28 -8.92 -5.92
N PHE A 249 -14.58 -8.74 -4.79
CA PHE A 249 -13.19 -8.25 -4.77
C PHE A 249 -12.29 -9.09 -5.67
N GLY A 250 -12.42 -10.42 -5.62
CA GLY A 250 -11.67 -11.34 -6.45
C GLY A 250 -12.10 -11.37 -7.93
N LYS A 251 -13.34 -11.01 -8.25
CA LYS A 251 -13.84 -10.82 -9.63
C LYS A 251 -13.36 -9.47 -10.16
N THR A 252 -13.49 -8.40 -9.39
CA THR A 252 -12.95 -7.07 -9.68
C THR A 252 -11.44 -7.11 -9.90
N LEU A 253 -10.69 -7.80 -9.03
CA LEU A 253 -9.26 -8.03 -9.21
C LEU A 253 -8.95 -8.82 -10.49
N ARG A 254 -9.72 -9.88 -10.77
CA ARG A 254 -9.54 -10.66 -12.00
C ARG A 254 -9.92 -9.87 -13.24
N ALA A 255 -10.98 -9.07 -13.22
CA ALA A 255 -11.41 -8.22 -14.33
C ALA A 255 -10.39 -7.12 -14.63
N VAL A 256 -9.77 -6.54 -13.58
CA VAL A 256 -8.64 -5.60 -13.71
C VAL A 256 -7.41 -6.25 -14.38
N HIS A 257 -7.19 -7.55 -14.18
CA HIS A 257 -6.02 -8.29 -14.68
C HIS A 257 -6.29 -9.19 -15.91
N ALA A 258 -7.54 -9.37 -16.34
CA ALA A 258 -7.94 -10.31 -17.39
C ALA A 258 -7.85 -9.74 -18.81
N GLU A 259 -7.91 -8.41 -18.97
CA GLU A 259 -7.56 -7.75 -20.23
C GLU A 259 -6.08 -7.33 -20.19
N LYS A 260 -5.35 -7.59 -21.28
CA LYS A 260 -3.99 -7.06 -21.48
C LYS A 260 -3.99 -5.59 -21.08
N SER A 261 -3.07 -5.22 -20.19
CA SER A 261 -2.92 -3.85 -19.71
C SER A 261 -2.64 -2.91 -20.89
N ASP A 262 -3.67 -2.31 -21.44
CA ASP A 262 -3.53 -1.01 -22.10
C ASP A 262 -3.27 -0.04 -20.95
N LEU A 263 -2.00 0.03 -20.54
CA LEU A 263 -1.50 1.12 -19.71
C LEU A 263 -1.94 2.41 -20.38
N PRO A 264 -2.56 3.36 -19.66
CA PRO A 264 -3.09 4.57 -20.27
C PRO A 264 -1.95 5.28 -21.01
N THR A 265 -2.03 5.26 -22.34
CA THR A 265 -1.10 5.99 -23.20
C THR A 265 -1.45 7.48 -23.14
N TYR A 266 -0.43 8.32 -23.27
CA TYR A 266 -0.56 9.79 -23.17
C TYR A 266 -1.59 10.39 -24.18
N ASP A 267 -2.05 9.59 -25.16
CA ASP A 267 -2.97 9.97 -26.23
C ASP A 267 -4.47 9.75 -25.93
N ASP A 268 -4.87 9.20 -24.77
CA ASP A 268 -6.28 8.86 -24.50
C ASP A 268 -7.20 10.04 -24.12
N THR A 269 -6.71 11.27 -24.20
CA THR A 269 -7.53 12.49 -24.23
C THR A 269 -7.84 12.88 -25.67
N PRO A 270 -8.84 12.25 -26.34
CA PRO A 270 -10.16 12.89 -26.43
C PRO A 270 -11.37 11.93 -26.69
N LYS A 271 -11.31 10.62 -26.39
CA LYS A 271 -12.42 9.71 -26.76
C LYS A 271 -13.66 9.78 -25.85
N MET A 272 -13.53 10.34 -24.65
CA MET A 272 -14.67 10.53 -23.72
C MET A 272 -15.65 11.64 -24.15
N GLN A 273 -15.28 12.51 -25.10
CA GLN A 273 -16.18 13.55 -25.62
C GLN A 273 -17.09 13.05 -26.76
N GLN A 274 -16.71 11.98 -27.47
CA GLN A 274 -17.52 11.46 -28.57
C GLN A 274 -18.74 10.65 -28.11
N SER A 275 -18.66 9.93 -26.97
CA SER A 275 -19.80 9.18 -26.45
C SER A 275 -20.90 10.09 -25.87
N LEU A 276 -20.53 11.23 -25.30
CA LEU A 276 -21.49 12.22 -24.78
C LEU A 276 -22.19 13.01 -25.89
N LEU A 277 -21.53 13.23 -27.04
CA LEU A 277 -22.11 13.92 -28.19
C LEU A 277 -23.12 13.07 -28.99
N VAL A 278 -23.06 11.74 -28.87
CA VAL A 278 -24.02 10.83 -29.51
C VAL A 278 -25.29 10.70 -28.68
N ALA A 279 -25.19 10.80 -27.35
CA ALA A 279 -26.35 10.78 -26.44
C ALA A 279 -27.17 12.09 -26.45
N GLU A 280 -26.60 13.22 -26.87
CA GLU A 280 -27.33 14.48 -27.04
C GLU A 280 -28.08 14.60 -28.38
N LYS A 281 -27.92 13.63 -29.30
CA LYS A 281 -28.53 13.63 -30.63
C LYS A 281 -29.48 12.45 -30.91
N ALA A 282 -29.82 11.66 -29.89
CA ALA A 282 -30.84 10.61 -29.94
C ALA A 282 -32.00 10.97 -28.99
#